data_AF-A0A519GD49-F1
#
_entry.id   AF-A0A519GD49-F1
#
_cell.length_a   1.000
_cell.length_b   1.000
_cell.length_c   1.000
_cell.angle_alpha   90.00
_cell.angle_beta   90.00
_cell.angle_gamma   90.00
#
_symmetry.space_group_name_H-M   'P 1'
#
loop_
_entity.id
_entity.type
_entity.pdbx_description
1 polymer ?
#
loop_
_entity_poly.entity_id
_entity_poly.type
_entity_poly.pdbx_seq_one_letter_code
_entity_poly.pdbx_strand_id
1 'polypeptide(L)'
;GFYIFTLPWLHWLVDFAMTALVVGLIASLLVHYIYGGIRLQARTGKVSGPAQVQISVLLGLLVLLKAVDYYLDRFDLTSSNGGLVTGMTYAREHAVLPSKNILIAIAVICALLFFANVFRRTWMLPGVGLALFALSAILLGALWPAMVQRFQVKPDEPDKESSYIAQNIAKTQEAYNLTDITYTQYPADTKLDTAKVKTSPSLPGIRLLDPSVVRDAFEQLQQQKGYYTVHSVLDVDRYQVDGAERDMVVAAREMNIDGLPDAQKNWANQHTVYTHGYGLIAAYGNQRTQDGKEVTSGDGQPIFAENSLPPKGVLTGEEADGTPKPAGTGYEGRIYFGENSPDYSIVGKKSGGNDVELDVPQGEGTPGESQTSTYDGKGGVEVGGIFTKLLYAVKLGDPNMVLSSRVHEDSKILYDRSPRERVQKVAPWLTVDSDALPAVVDGKIVWILDGYTVTDKFPLSEKRSLQEMTS
;
A
#
# COMPACT_ATOMS: atom_id res chain seq x y z
N GLY A 1 20.84 -11.88 -1.09
CA GLY A 1 19.64 -11.45 -1.83
C GLY A 1 19.19 -12.36 -2.96
N PHE A 2 19.68 -13.61 -3.09
CA PHE A 2 19.28 -14.50 -4.20
C PHE A 2 17.76 -14.74 -4.23
N TYR A 3 17.16 -15.17 -3.12
CA TYR A 3 15.73 -15.48 -3.04
C TYR A 3 14.82 -14.25 -3.16
N ILE A 4 15.26 -13.09 -2.66
CA ILE A 4 14.46 -11.86 -2.62
C ILE A 4 14.51 -11.13 -3.97
N PHE A 5 15.66 -11.09 -4.63
CA PHE A 5 15.86 -10.26 -5.83
C PHE A 5 16.14 -11.09 -7.09
N THR A 6 17.11 -12.01 -7.04
CA THR A 6 17.58 -12.72 -8.23
C THR A 6 16.57 -13.75 -8.73
N LEU A 7 15.99 -14.55 -7.84
CA LEU A 7 15.07 -15.63 -8.20
C LEU A 7 13.77 -15.10 -8.84
N PRO A 8 13.07 -14.08 -8.28
CA PRO A 8 11.91 -13.48 -8.94
C PRO A 8 12.23 -12.86 -10.30
N TRP A 9 13.41 -12.25 -10.46
CA TRP A 9 13.86 -11.71 -11.75
C TRP A 9 14.08 -12.81 -12.79
N LEU A 10 14.68 -13.94 -12.40
CA LEU A 10 14.87 -15.08 -13.29
C LEU A 10 13.54 -15.69 -13.72
N HIS A 11 12.58 -15.81 -12.79
CA HIS A 11 11.21 -16.23 -13.11
C HIS A 11 10.54 -15.30 -14.10
N TRP A 12 10.60 -13.98 -13.86
CA TRP A 12 10.05 -12.99 -14.78
C TRP A 12 10.65 -13.11 -16.20
N LEU A 13 11.95 -13.34 -16.32
CA LEU A 13 12.62 -13.52 -17.61
C LEU A 13 12.13 -14.78 -18.34
N VAL A 14 11.98 -15.88 -17.62
CA VAL A 14 11.48 -17.15 -18.18
C VAL A 14 10.02 -17.01 -18.59
N ASP A 15 9.16 -16.43 -17.74
CA ASP A 15 7.74 -16.18 -18.03
C ASP A 15 7.54 -15.25 -19.23
N PHE A 16 8.34 -14.18 -19.30
CA PHE A 16 8.33 -13.26 -20.43
C PHE A 16 8.73 -13.98 -21.73
N ALA A 17 9.82 -14.75 -21.71
CA ALA A 17 10.30 -15.49 -22.88
C ALA A 17 9.30 -16.57 -23.33
N MET A 18 8.70 -17.31 -22.39
CA MET A 18 7.64 -18.27 -22.67
C MET A 18 6.42 -17.58 -23.28
N THR A 19 5.97 -16.48 -22.70
CA THR A 19 4.84 -15.69 -23.23
C THR A 19 5.10 -15.21 -24.65
N ALA A 20 6.28 -14.63 -24.89
CA ALA A 20 6.68 -14.17 -26.22
C ALA A 20 6.70 -15.32 -27.25
N LEU A 21 7.20 -16.50 -26.86
CA LEU A 21 7.21 -17.68 -27.72
C LEU A 21 5.81 -18.26 -27.97
N VAL A 22 4.90 -18.25 -26.98
CA VAL A 22 3.51 -18.67 -27.17
C VAL A 22 2.79 -17.73 -28.14
N VAL A 23 2.92 -16.42 -27.96
CA VAL A 23 2.36 -15.42 -28.88
C VAL A 23 2.96 -15.59 -30.28
N GLY A 24 4.28 -15.78 -30.37
CA GLY A 24 4.98 -16.05 -31.63
C GLY A 24 4.52 -17.35 -32.30
N LEU A 25 4.25 -18.41 -31.52
CA LEU A 25 3.72 -19.68 -32.00
C LEU A 25 2.30 -19.51 -32.55
N ILE A 26 1.42 -18.81 -31.85
CA ILE A 26 0.05 -18.52 -32.32
C ILE A 26 0.10 -17.71 -33.62
N ALA A 27 0.89 -16.64 -33.66
CA ALA A 27 1.07 -15.83 -34.86
C ALA A 27 1.62 -16.67 -36.04
N SER A 28 2.62 -17.52 -35.77
CA SER A 28 3.18 -18.45 -36.75
C SER A 28 2.12 -19.42 -37.29
N LEU A 29 1.30 -20.01 -36.41
CA LEU A 29 0.22 -20.91 -36.81
C LEU A 29 -0.82 -20.20 -37.70
N LEU A 30 -1.21 -18.97 -37.35
CA LEU A 30 -2.15 -18.16 -38.13
C LEU A 30 -1.59 -17.83 -39.52
N VAL A 31 -0.36 -17.37 -39.60
CA VAL A 31 0.30 -17.05 -40.87
C VAL A 31 0.41 -18.32 -41.74
N HIS A 32 0.87 -19.43 -41.18
CA HIS A 32 0.94 -20.69 -41.96
C HIS A 32 -0.43 -21.22 -42.36
N TYR A 33 -1.48 -20.97 -41.58
CA TYR A 33 -2.84 -21.31 -41.98
C TYR A 33 -3.32 -20.44 -43.15
N ILE A 34 -3.20 -19.11 -43.04
CA ILE A 34 -3.66 -18.14 -44.06
C ILE A 34 -2.93 -18.31 -45.39
N TYR A 35 -1.60 -18.47 -45.35
CA TYR A 35 -0.76 -18.60 -46.55
C TYR A 35 -0.63 -20.06 -47.03
N GLY A 36 -1.41 -20.99 -46.48
CA GLY A 36 -1.52 -22.37 -46.97
C GLY A 36 -0.34 -23.29 -46.65
N GLY A 37 0.49 -22.93 -45.67
CA GLY A 37 1.50 -23.78 -45.04
C GLY A 37 0.92 -24.86 -44.12
N ILE A 38 -0.30 -24.68 -43.60
CA ILE A 38 -1.09 -25.70 -42.91
C ILE A 38 -2.40 -25.91 -43.68
N ARG A 39 -2.62 -27.14 -44.17
CA ARG A 39 -3.79 -27.53 -44.98
C ARG A 39 -4.55 -28.66 -44.30
N LEU A 40 -5.63 -28.32 -43.58
CA LEU A 40 -6.39 -29.28 -42.77
C LEU A 40 -7.14 -30.33 -43.62
N GLN A 41 -7.51 -30.00 -44.85
CA GLN A 41 -8.25 -30.88 -45.77
C GLN A 41 -7.37 -31.75 -46.68
N ALA A 42 -6.03 -31.64 -46.58
CA ALA A 42 -5.13 -32.43 -47.43
C ALA A 42 -5.04 -33.89 -46.96
N ARG A 43 -5.11 -34.85 -47.91
CA ARG A 43 -4.98 -36.30 -47.65
C ARG A 43 -3.56 -36.70 -47.23
N THR A 44 -2.54 -36.00 -47.73
CA THR A 44 -1.13 -36.14 -47.37
C THR A 44 -0.48 -34.74 -47.34
N GLY A 45 0.59 -34.55 -46.56
CA GLY A 45 1.31 -33.26 -46.51
C GLY A 45 0.50 -32.10 -45.88
N LYS A 46 -0.18 -32.36 -44.76
CA LYS A 46 -1.01 -31.37 -44.06
C LYS A 46 -0.26 -30.15 -43.54
N VAL A 47 1.07 -30.22 -43.40
CA VAL A 47 1.94 -29.13 -42.94
C VAL A 47 3.15 -29.06 -43.89
N SER A 48 3.50 -27.86 -44.35
CA SER A 48 4.66 -27.63 -45.21
C SER A 48 5.96 -27.83 -44.44
N GLY A 49 7.06 -28.15 -45.14
CA GLY A 49 8.38 -28.28 -44.52
C GLY A 49 8.79 -27.05 -43.69
N PRO A 50 8.73 -25.82 -44.25
CA PRO A 50 9.05 -24.59 -43.49
C PRO A 50 8.15 -24.38 -42.28
N ALA A 51 6.83 -24.61 -42.40
CA ALA A 51 5.90 -24.51 -41.28
C ALA A 51 6.27 -25.50 -40.17
N GLN A 52 6.60 -26.74 -40.54
CA GLN A 52 7.00 -27.77 -39.59
C GLN A 52 8.29 -27.41 -38.85
N VAL A 53 9.29 -26.85 -39.54
CA VAL A 53 10.54 -26.40 -38.91
C VAL A 53 10.26 -25.29 -37.91
N GLN A 54 9.56 -24.22 -38.32
CA GLN A 54 9.29 -23.08 -37.44
C GLN A 54 8.48 -23.49 -36.20
N ILE A 55 7.41 -24.27 -36.38
CA ILE A 55 6.59 -24.75 -35.26
C ILE A 55 7.42 -25.66 -34.33
N SER A 56 8.26 -26.55 -34.89
CA SER A 56 9.08 -27.46 -34.07
C SER A 56 10.14 -26.71 -33.26
N VAL A 57 10.77 -25.68 -33.84
CA VAL A 57 11.73 -24.84 -33.12
C VAL A 57 11.05 -24.07 -31.99
N LEU A 58 9.89 -23.46 -32.26
CA LEU A 58 9.14 -22.72 -31.24
C LEU A 58 8.67 -23.64 -30.10
N LEU A 59 8.13 -24.82 -30.41
CA LEU A 59 7.75 -25.81 -29.40
C LEU A 59 8.95 -26.36 -28.63
N GLY A 60 10.08 -26.63 -29.31
CA GLY A 60 11.31 -27.08 -28.66
C GLY A 60 11.86 -26.04 -27.68
N LEU A 61 11.87 -24.76 -28.06
CA LEU A 61 12.28 -23.67 -27.16
C LEU A 61 11.32 -23.50 -25.97
N LEU A 62 10.00 -23.62 -26.19
CA LEU A 62 9.01 -23.58 -25.11
C LEU A 62 9.23 -24.70 -24.09
N VAL A 63 9.42 -25.93 -24.56
CA VAL A 63 9.68 -27.08 -23.67
C VAL A 63 11.04 -26.95 -22.97
N LEU A 64 12.04 -26.36 -23.63
CA LEU A 64 13.34 -26.11 -23.01
C LEU A 64 13.24 -25.04 -21.90
N LEU A 65 12.52 -23.94 -22.13
CA LEU A 65 12.24 -22.96 -21.09
C LEU A 65 11.45 -23.58 -19.94
N LYS A 66 10.53 -24.50 -20.22
CA LYS A 66 9.83 -25.24 -19.16
C LYS A 66 10.78 -26.09 -18.30
N ALA A 67 11.89 -26.59 -18.85
CA ALA A 67 12.93 -27.24 -18.08
C ALA A 67 13.69 -26.25 -17.17
N VAL A 68 13.95 -25.04 -17.65
CA VAL A 68 14.58 -23.96 -16.85
C VAL A 68 13.63 -23.54 -15.73
N ASP A 69 12.35 -23.38 -16.02
CA ASP A 69 11.30 -23.09 -15.04
C ASP A 69 11.28 -24.14 -13.92
N TYR A 70 11.26 -25.44 -14.25
CA TYR A 70 11.36 -26.51 -13.24
C TYR A 70 12.66 -26.48 -12.42
N TYR A 71 13.75 -25.97 -12.99
CA TYR A 71 14.99 -25.79 -12.25
C TYR A 71 14.87 -24.66 -11.23
N LEU A 72 14.27 -23.52 -11.59
CA LEU A 72 14.05 -22.39 -10.70
C LEU A 72 13.06 -22.71 -9.58
N ASP A 73 11.97 -23.38 -9.94
CA ASP A 73 10.93 -23.92 -9.05
C ASP A 73 11.45 -24.69 -7.82
N ARG A 74 12.64 -25.28 -7.91
CA ARG A 74 13.28 -25.99 -6.80
C ARG A 74 13.63 -25.06 -5.66
N PHE A 75 14.02 -23.83 -5.97
CA PHE A 75 14.36 -22.82 -4.97
C PHE A 75 13.12 -22.24 -4.30
N ASP A 76 11.99 -22.16 -5.02
CA ASP A 76 10.72 -21.70 -4.45
C ASP A 76 10.18 -22.61 -3.36
N LEU A 77 10.58 -23.89 -3.35
CA LEU A 77 10.22 -24.81 -2.27
C LEU A 77 10.60 -24.29 -0.90
N THR A 78 11.63 -23.44 -0.80
CA THR A 78 12.07 -22.84 0.47
C THR A 78 11.16 -21.73 0.98
N SER A 79 10.35 -21.10 0.13
CA SER A 79 9.43 -20.02 0.52
C SER A 79 7.95 -20.35 0.26
N SER A 80 7.66 -21.47 -0.40
CA SER A 80 6.29 -21.93 -0.65
C SER A 80 5.58 -22.36 0.63
N ASN A 81 4.25 -22.20 0.72
CA ASN A 81 3.48 -22.70 1.85
C ASN A 81 3.55 -24.23 1.90
N GLY A 82 4.04 -24.77 3.01
CA GLY A 82 4.21 -26.20 3.19
C GLY A 82 3.13 -26.97 3.92
N GLY A 83 2.02 -26.32 4.26
CA GLY A 83 0.95 -26.90 5.04
C GLY A 83 1.29 -26.86 6.53
N LEU A 84 2.31 -27.60 6.95
CA LEU A 84 2.76 -27.62 8.35
C LEU A 84 3.65 -26.42 8.70
N VAL A 85 4.61 -26.11 7.83
CA VAL A 85 5.52 -24.97 7.95
C VAL A 85 5.74 -24.35 6.57
N THR A 86 6.10 -23.07 6.52
CA THR A 86 6.57 -22.43 5.29
C THR A 86 7.93 -23.00 4.90
N GLY A 87 8.04 -23.48 3.66
CA GLY A 87 9.28 -23.97 3.09
C GLY A 87 9.36 -25.48 2.94
N MET A 88 10.57 -26.02 3.20
CA MET A 88 10.87 -27.43 3.01
C MET A 88 10.22 -28.30 4.09
N THR A 89 9.71 -29.45 3.67
CA THR A 89 9.16 -30.53 4.50
C THR A 89 9.72 -31.87 4.00
N TYR A 90 9.53 -32.94 4.75
CA TYR A 90 10.04 -34.27 4.36
C TYR A 90 9.56 -34.68 2.96
N ALA A 91 8.26 -34.56 2.70
CA ALA A 91 7.70 -34.90 1.37
C ALA A 91 8.25 -33.99 0.26
N ARG A 92 8.57 -32.73 0.54
CA ARG A 92 9.18 -31.85 -0.46
C ARG A 92 10.60 -32.25 -0.79
N GLU A 93 11.41 -32.54 0.22
CA GLU A 93 12.81 -32.92 0.01
C GLU A 93 12.91 -34.27 -0.68
N HIS A 94 12.13 -35.27 -0.26
CA HIS A 94 12.26 -36.64 -0.73
C HIS A 94 11.33 -37.02 -1.89
N ALA A 95 10.30 -36.22 -2.19
CA ALA A 95 9.40 -36.48 -3.31
C ALA A 95 9.38 -35.33 -4.33
N VAL A 96 9.05 -34.11 -3.91
CA VAL A 96 8.85 -32.98 -4.86
C VAL A 96 10.14 -32.59 -5.56
N LEU A 97 11.24 -32.43 -4.81
CA LEU A 97 12.53 -32.02 -5.37
C LEU A 97 13.09 -33.07 -6.36
N PRO A 98 13.12 -34.38 -6.04
CA PRO A 98 13.46 -35.43 -7.01
C PRO A 98 12.54 -35.43 -8.24
N SER A 99 11.22 -35.28 -8.05
CA SER A 99 10.27 -35.18 -9.15
C SER A 99 10.59 -34.02 -10.09
N LYS A 100 10.91 -32.84 -9.57
CA LYS A 100 11.33 -31.70 -10.39
C LYS A 100 12.62 -32.01 -11.17
N ASN A 101 13.62 -32.64 -10.56
CA ASN A 101 14.85 -33.04 -11.26
C ASN A 101 14.59 -34.01 -12.42
N ILE A 102 13.68 -34.98 -12.23
CA ILE A 102 13.29 -35.92 -13.29
C ILE A 102 12.54 -35.18 -14.41
N LEU A 103 11.62 -34.28 -14.05
CA LEU A 103 10.86 -33.49 -15.03
C LEU A 103 11.75 -32.57 -15.87
N ILE A 104 12.81 -32.00 -15.29
CA ILE A 104 13.83 -31.25 -16.04
C ILE A 104 14.46 -32.15 -17.11
N ALA A 105 14.90 -33.35 -16.74
CA ALA A 105 15.53 -34.28 -17.69
C ALA A 105 14.56 -34.69 -18.81
N ILE A 106 13.31 -35.02 -18.47
CA ILE A 106 12.28 -35.38 -19.46
C ILE A 106 11.98 -34.19 -20.38
N ALA A 107 11.85 -32.98 -19.85
CA ALA A 107 11.62 -31.77 -20.63
C ALA A 107 12.77 -31.51 -21.62
N VAL A 108 14.03 -31.63 -21.17
CA VAL A 108 15.20 -31.49 -22.06
C VAL A 108 15.16 -32.53 -23.18
N ILE A 109 14.87 -33.80 -22.86
CA ILE A 109 14.73 -34.85 -23.89
C ILE A 109 13.62 -34.50 -24.87
N CYS A 110 12.47 -34.03 -24.40
CA CYS A 110 11.35 -33.64 -25.27
C CYS A 110 11.71 -32.44 -26.16
N ALA A 111 12.41 -31.44 -25.65
CA ALA A 111 12.91 -30.32 -26.43
C ALA A 111 13.86 -30.79 -27.55
N LEU A 112 14.78 -31.72 -27.23
CA LEU A 112 15.67 -32.33 -28.22
C LEU A 112 14.90 -33.12 -29.28
N LEU A 113 13.80 -33.81 -28.92
CA LEU A 113 12.93 -34.49 -29.89
C LEU A 113 12.25 -33.50 -30.84
N PHE A 114 11.78 -32.35 -30.34
CA PHE A 114 11.25 -31.27 -31.17
C PHE A 114 12.31 -30.72 -32.13
N PHE A 115 13.54 -30.49 -31.66
CA PHE A 115 14.63 -30.07 -32.55
C PHE A 115 15.02 -31.15 -33.57
N ALA A 116 15.01 -32.43 -33.19
CA ALA A 116 15.25 -33.53 -34.12
C ALA A 116 14.17 -33.65 -35.22
N ASN A 117 12.94 -33.20 -34.95
CA ASN A 117 11.86 -33.16 -35.94
C ASN A 117 12.16 -32.21 -37.11
N VAL A 118 13.01 -31.19 -36.91
CA VAL A 118 13.47 -30.28 -37.98
C VAL A 118 14.11 -31.07 -39.12
N PHE A 119 14.87 -32.12 -38.79
CA PHE A 119 15.57 -32.97 -39.76
C PHE A 119 14.74 -34.17 -40.20
N ARG A 120 14.10 -34.89 -39.25
CA ARG A 120 13.37 -36.13 -39.55
C ARG A 120 11.95 -35.93 -40.10
N ARG A 121 11.39 -34.72 -39.93
CA ARG A 121 10.06 -34.32 -40.43
C ARG A 121 8.92 -35.29 -40.03
N THR A 122 9.00 -35.90 -38.86
CA THR A 122 7.95 -36.80 -38.32
C THR A 122 7.42 -36.30 -36.97
N TRP A 123 6.12 -36.04 -36.90
CA TRP A 123 5.44 -35.58 -35.68
C TRP A 123 5.27 -36.67 -34.62
N MET A 124 5.56 -37.92 -34.95
CA MET A 124 5.31 -39.02 -34.03
C MET A 124 6.21 -38.95 -32.79
N LEU A 125 7.52 -38.74 -32.97
CA LEU A 125 8.47 -38.72 -31.85
C LEU A 125 8.24 -37.55 -30.89
N PRO A 126 8.09 -36.29 -31.37
CA PRO A 126 7.79 -35.17 -30.47
C PRO A 126 6.42 -35.30 -29.83
N GLY A 127 5.42 -35.83 -30.55
CA GLY A 127 4.07 -36.04 -30.03
C GLY A 127 4.03 -37.05 -28.87
N VAL A 128 4.71 -38.19 -29.02
CA VAL A 128 4.83 -39.19 -27.94
C VAL A 128 5.63 -38.63 -26.77
N GLY A 129 6.75 -37.94 -27.05
CA GLY A 129 7.55 -37.29 -26.01
C GLY A 129 6.74 -36.30 -25.18
N LEU A 130 5.99 -35.41 -25.84
CA LEU A 130 5.14 -34.44 -25.16
C LEU A 130 4.01 -35.11 -24.36
N ALA A 131 3.39 -36.17 -24.90
CA ALA A 131 2.36 -36.93 -24.19
C ALA A 131 2.92 -37.61 -22.93
N LEU A 132 4.10 -38.23 -23.03
CA LEU A 132 4.79 -38.83 -21.89
C LEU A 132 5.21 -37.77 -20.88
N PHE A 133 5.71 -36.62 -21.33
CA PHE A 133 6.04 -35.49 -20.46
C PHE A 133 4.83 -35.01 -19.68
N ALA A 134 3.68 -34.81 -20.34
CA ALA A 134 2.45 -34.41 -19.69
C ALA A 134 1.98 -35.45 -18.66
N LEU A 135 2.05 -36.74 -19.00
CA LEU A 135 1.75 -37.84 -18.08
C LEU A 135 2.69 -37.85 -16.88
N SER A 136 4.01 -37.75 -17.12
CA SER A 136 5.02 -37.69 -16.06
C SER A 136 4.84 -36.47 -15.16
N ALA A 137 4.47 -35.31 -15.71
CA ALA A 137 4.21 -34.10 -14.92
C ALA A 137 3.07 -34.31 -13.91
N ILE A 138 2.00 -35.01 -14.30
CA ILE A 138 0.89 -35.35 -13.40
C ILE A 138 1.35 -36.36 -12.34
N LEU A 139 1.98 -37.46 -12.78
CA LEU A 139 2.40 -38.54 -11.89
C LEU A 139 3.45 -38.09 -10.87
N LEU A 140 4.50 -37.39 -11.33
CA LEU A 140 5.60 -36.95 -10.48
C LEU A 140 5.31 -35.66 -9.74
N GLY A 141 4.52 -34.74 -10.34
CA GLY A 141 4.23 -33.43 -9.77
C GLY A 141 3.16 -33.45 -8.69
N ALA A 142 2.15 -34.32 -8.81
CA ALA A 142 1.02 -34.35 -7.87
C ALA A 142 0.89 -35.69 -7.16
N LEU A 143 0.85 -36.80 -7.91
CA LEU A 143 0.50 -38.10 -7.35
C LEU A 143 1.59 -38.65 -6.43
N TRP A 144 2.86 -38.59 -6.86
CA TRP A 144 3.99 -39.11 -6.09
C TRP A 144 4.19 -38.37 -4.74
N PRO A 145 4.24 -37.02 -4.69
CA PRO A 145 4.30 -36.30 -3.42
C PRO A 145 3.12 -36.59 -2.49
N ALA A 146 1.91 -36.70 -3.04
CA ALA A 146 0.72 -37.02 -2.25
C ALA A 146 0.81 -38.42 -1.61
N MET A 147 1.36 -39.40 -2.34
CA MET A 147 1.61 -40.74 -1.80
C MET A 147 2.65 -40.72 -0.68
N VAL A 148 3.78 -40.04 -0.88
CA VAL A 148 4.83 -39.93 0.15
C VAL A 148 4.27 -39.23 1.39
N GLN A 149 3.51 -38.14 1.23
CA GLN A 149 2.85 -37.47 2.35
C GLN A 149 1.89 -38.41 3.07
N ARG A 150 1.04 -39.15 2.35
CA ARG A 150 -0.01 -39.99 2.95
C ARG A 150 0.54 -41.23 3.65
N PHE A 151 1.54 -41.89 3.06
CA PHE A 151 1.98 -43.22 3.49
C PHE A 151 3.34 -43.23 4.21
N GLN A 152 4.17 -42.20 4.05
CA GLN A 152 5.45 -42.11 4.77
C GLN A 152 5.47 -41.01 5.82
N VAL A 153 4.92 -39.83 5.53
CA VAL A 153 4.96 -38.69 6.47
C VAL A 153 3.86 -38.79 7.52
N LYS A 154 2.58 -38.77 7.10
CA LYS A 154 1.45 -38.74 8.05
C LYS A 154 1.46 -39.82 9.14
N PRO A 155 1.91 -41.07 8.89
CA PRO A 155 1.98 -42.07 9.95
C PRO A 155 3.03 -41.79 11.04
N ASP A 156 4.06 -41.01 10.71
CA ASP A 156 5.24 -40.77 11.55
C ASP A 156 5.68 -39.29 11.45
N GLU A 157 4.68 -38.39 11.46
CA GLU A 157 4.88 -36.97 11.15
C GLU A 157 5.80 -36.26 12.16
N PRO A 158 5.71 -36.51 13.48
CA PRO A 158 6.62 -35.88 14.44
C PRO A 158 8.10 -36.20 14.17
N ASP A 159 8.43 -37.46 13.92
CA ASP A 159 9.83 -37.87 13.73
C ASP A 159 10.34 -37.39 12.36
N LYS A 160 9.51 -37.49 11.31
CA LYS A 160 9.87 -37.09 9.94
C LYS A 160 9.98 -35.59 9.75
N GLU A 161 9.14 -34.79 10.40
CA GLU A 161 9.10 -33.34 10.22
C GLU A 161 9.90 -32.57 11.28
N SER A 162 10.29 -33.20 12.40
CA SER A 162 11.02 -32.55 13.52
C SER A 162 12.19 -31.67 13.08
N SER A 163 13.06 -32.19 12.21
CA SER A 163 14.25 -31.48 11.74
C SER A 163 13.92 -30.29 10.83
N TYR A 164 12.84 -30.38 10.03
CA TYR A 164 12.37 -29.29 9.17
C TYR A 164 11.72 -28.19 9.99
N ILE A 165 10.93 -28.55 11.00
CA ILE A 165 10.33 -27.61 11.94
C ILE A 165 11.42 -26.87 12.72
N ALA A 166 12.42 -27.59 13.24
CA ALA A 166 13.53 -26.97 13.97
C ALA A 166 14.30 -25.95 13.10
N GLN A 167 14.57 -26.29 11.84
CA GLN A 167 15.18 -25.36 10.89
C GLN A 167 14.29 -24.16 10.58
N ASN A 168 12.98 -24.38 10.41
CA ASN A 168 12.03 -23.30 10.16
C ASN A 168 11.95 -22.34 11.36
N ILE A 169 11.92 -22.86 12.60
CA ILE A 169 11.95 -22.03 13.81
C ILE A 169 13.23 -21.17 13.85
N ALA A 170 14.38 -21.79 13.62
CA ALA A 170 15.66 -21.06 13.61
C ALA A 170 15.69 -19.97 12.53
N LYS A 171 15.20 -20.28 11.32
CA LYS A 171 15.14 -19.33 10.20
C LYS A 171 14.10 -18.24 10.39
N THR A 172 13.00 -18.54 11.06
CA THR A 172 11.99 -17.56 11.48
C THR A 172 12.61 -16.59 12.50
N GLN A 173 13.28 -17.11 13.52
CA GLN A 173 13.98 -16.26 14.50
C GLN A 173 15.03 -15.38 13.84
N GLU A 174 15.80 -15.90 12.89
CA GLU A 174 16.76 -15.11 12.10
C GLU A 174 16.08 -14.03 11.26
N ALA A 175 15.01 -14.37 10.54
CA ALA A 175 14.29 -13.46 9.65
C ALA A 175 13.65 -12.27 10.39
N TYR A 176 13.11 -12.52 11.57
CA TYR A 176 12.48 -11.49 12.42
C TYR A 176 13.45 -10.88 13.45
N ASN A 177 14.75 -11.19 13.36
CA ASN A 177 15.78 -10.70 14.27
C ASN A 177 15.47 -10.98 15.76
N LEU A 178 14.99 -12.18 16.05
CA LEU A 178 14.62 -12.67 17.39
C LEU A 178 15.70 -13.54 18.04
N THR A 179 16.92 -13.54 17.50
CA THR A 179 18.02 -14.37 18.01
C THR A 179 18.72 -13.76 19.24
N ASP A 180 18.67 -12.43 19.39
CA ASP A 180 19.27 -11.70 20.50
C ASP A 180 18.19 -10.94 21.28
N ILE A 181 17.37 -11.71 22.02
CA ILE A 181 16.27 -11.18 22.82
C ILE A 181 16.56 -11.32 24.32
N THR A 182 16.41 -10.22 25.04
CA THR A 182 16.51 -10.22 26.51
C THR A 182 15.12 -10.43 27.10
N TYR A 183 14.93 -11.55 27.79
CA TYR A 183 13.69 -11.82 28.51
C TYR A 183 13.71 -11.10 29.86
N THR A 184 12.89 -10.07 30.00
CA THR A 184 12.65 -9.38 31.27
C THR A 184 11.38 -9.93 31.89
N GLN A 185 11.48 -10.54 33.07
CA GLN A 185 10.27 -10.85 33.84
C GLN A 185 9.65 -9.54 34.32
N TYR A 186 8.37 -9.33 33.99
CA TYR A 186 7.56 -8.24 34.53
C TYR A 186 6.68 -8.80 35.66
N PRO A 187 7.12 -8.76 36.93
CA PRO A 187 6.26 -9.11 38.04
C PRO A 187 5.20 -8.00 38.19
N ALA A 188 3.99 -8.27 37.70
CA ALA A 188 2.87 -7.36 37.89
C ALA A 188 2.53 -7.29 39.39
N ASP A 189 2.91 -6.19 40.04
CA ASP A 189 2.44 -5.87 41.39
C ASP A 189 1.07 -5.19 41.27
N THR A 190 0.02 -5.86 41.74
CA THR A 190 -1.35 -5.37 41.72
C THR A 190 -1.68 -4.49 42.93
N LYS A 191 -0.73 -4.27 43.85
CA LYS A 191 -0.90 -3.38 45.00
C LYS A 191 -0.38 -1.99 44.68
N LEU A 192 -1.30 -1.05 44.51
CA LEU A 192 -1.01 0.34 44.23
C LEU A 192 -0.55 1.09 45.50
N ASP A 193 0.70 1.55 45.52
CA ASP A 193 1.21 2.46 46.56
C ASP A 193 1.01 3.91 46.13
N THR A 194 0.09 4.61 46.81
CA THR A 194 -0.27 5.99 46.48
C THR A 194 0.88 6.98 46.60
N ALA A 195 1.89 6.70 47.44
CA ALA A 195 3.08 7.54 47.55
C ALA A 195 3.96 7.42 46.30
N LYS A 196 4.15 6.19 45.78
CA LYS A 196 4.89 5.92 44.54
C LYS A 196 4.20 6.47 43.30
N VAL A 197 2.86 6.39 43.27
CA VAL A 197 2.06 6.94 42.16
C VAL A 197 2.32 8.44 42.03
N LYS A 198 2.21 9.21 43.13
CA LYS A 198 2.38 10.68 43.10
C LYS A 198 3.74 11.15 42.60
N THR A 199 4.78 10.34 42.76
CA THR A 199 6.15 10.66 42.30
C THR A 199 6.51 10.01 40.96
N SER A 200 5.58 9.28 40.33
CA SER A 200 5.89 8.55 39.11
C SER A 200 6.06 9.50 37.92
N PRO A 201 7.20 9.48 37.22
CA PRO A 201 7.41 10.30 36.03
C PRO A 201 6.47 9.90 34.87
N SER A 202 5.82 8.73 34.93
CA SER A 202 4.87 8.25 33.92
C SER A 202 3.45 8.83 34.06
N LEU A 203 3.08 9.42 35.21
CA LEU A 203 1.72 9.95 35.44
C LEU A 203 1.29 10.99 34.38
N PRO A 204 2.14 11.98 34.00
CA PRO A 204 1.79 12.92 32.94
C PRO A 204 1.59 12.28 31.56
N GLY A 205 2.08 11.05 31.33
CA GLY A 205 1.94 10.32 30.07
C GLY A 205 0.76 9.36 30.01
N ILE A 206 -0.04 9.24 31.08
CA ILE A 206 -1.22 8.34 31.07
C ILE A 206 -2.36 9.02 30.31
N ARG A 207 -2.59 8.59 29.07
CA ARG A 207 -3.69 9.07 28.25
C ARG A 207 -5.04 8.58 28.77
N LEU A 208 -5.97 9.51 28.95
CA LEU A 208 -7.37 9.29 29.30
C LEU A 208 -8.31 9.44 28.10
N LEU A 209 -7.88 10.17 27.06
CA LEU A 209 -8.61 10.31 25.80
C LEU A 209 -8.20 9.20 24.82
N ASP A 210 -9.13 8.31 24.48
CA ASP A 210 -8.89 7.30 23.47
C ASP A 210 -9.12 7.89 22.05
N PRO A 211 -8.09 7.98 21.19
CA PRO A 211 -8.22 8.56 19.85
C PRO A 211 -9.28 7.86 18.96
N SER A 212 -9.57 6.58 19.22
CA SER A 212 -10.56 5.81 18.46
C SER A 212 -12.02 6.09 18.88
N VAL A 213 -12.22 6.78 20.02
CA VAL A 213 -13.55 7.01 20.61
C VAL A 213 -13.95 8.48 20.60
N VAL A 214 -12.99 9.40 20.74
CA VAL A 214 -13.29 10.83 21.02
C VAL A 214 -13.58 11.67 19.77
N ARG A 215 -13.63 11.07 18.59
CA ARG A 215 -13.92 11.77 17.32
C ARG A 215 -15.19 12.61 17.38
N ASP A 216 -16.32 12.05 17.81
CA ASP A 216 -17.60 12.76 17.84
C ASP A 216 -17.55 13.99 18.76
N ALA A 217 -16.79 13.92 19.85
CA ALA A 217 -16.57 15.06 20.74
C ALA A 217 -15.71 16.14 20.07
N PHE A 218 -14.67 15.75 19.31
CA PHE A 218 -13.88 16.70 18.52
C PHE A 218 -14.74 17.37 17.45
N GLU A 219 -15.59 16.62 16.74
CA GLU A 219 -16.47 17.20 15.73
C GLU A 219 -17.49 18.15 16.37
N GLN A 220 -18.22 17.69 17.39
CA GLN A 220 -19.25 18.48 18.06
C GLN A 220 -18.69 19.78 18.65
N LEU A 221 -17.49 19.75 19.21
CA LEU A 221 -16.89 20.90 19.90
C LEU A 221 -16.03 21.79 18.98
N GLN A 222 -15.40 21.24 17.94
CA GLN A 222 -14.35 21.93 17.17
C GLN A 222 -14.50 21.87 15.63
N GLN A 223 -15.46 21.13 15.07
CA GLN A 223 -15.72 21.11 13.61
C GLN A 223 -16.13 22.50 13.11
N GLN A 224 -16.98 23.19 13.89
CA GLN A 224 -17.61 24.50 13.63
C GLN A 224 -18.50 24.62 12.38
N LYS A 225 -18.17 23.94 11.28
CA LYS A 225 -18.86 24.00 9.98
C LYS A 225 -19.02 22.62 9.39
N GLY A 226 -20.20 22.32 8.84
CA GLY A 226 -20.51 21.00 8.27
C GLY A 226 -19.60 20.57 7.11
N TYR A 227 -18.99 21.53 6.41
CA TYR A 227 -18.04 21.24 5.32
C TYR A 227 -16.61 20.93 5.78
N TYR A 228 -16.37 20.88 7.09
CA TYR A 228 -15.16 20.31 7.66
C TYR A 228 -15.46 19.00 8.37
N THR A 229 -14.45 18.15 8.53
CA THR A 229 -14.48 16.92 9.32
C THR A 229 -13.09 16.69 9.91
N VAL A 230 -12.98 15.69 10.78
CA VAL A 230 -11.71 15.10 11.17
C VAL A 230 -11.67 13.63 10.70
N HIS A 231 -10.50 13.01 10.75
CA HIS A 231 -10.34 11.60 10.40
C HIS A 231 -11.12 10.68 11.35
N SER A 232 -11.39 9.44 10.90
CA SER A 232 -12.24 8.48 11.62
C SER A 232 -11.61 7.99 12.93
N VAL A 233 -10.29 7.88 12.94
CA VAL A 233 -9.45 7.61 14.11
C VAL A 233 -8.54 8.82 14.25
N LEU A 234 -8.45 9.38 15.45
CA LEU A 234 -7.59 10.53 15.69
C LEU A 234 -6.15 10.09 15.95
N ASP A 235 -5.24 11.04 15.85
CA ASP A 235 -3.82 10.77 16.02
C ASP A 235 -3.34 11.17 17.40
N VAL A 236 -2.13 10.73 17.75
CA VAL A 236 -1.48 11.17 18.96
C VAL A 236 -0.09 11.65 18.65
N ASP A 237 0.20 12.84 19.16
CA ASP A 237 1.51 13.46 19.06
C ASP A 237 1.92 14.07 20.42
N ARG A 238 3.16 14.53 20.51
CA ARG A 238 3.71 15.14 21.71
C ARG A 238 4.33 16.49 21.42
N TYR A 239 3.93 17.48 22.20
CA TYR A 239 4.42 18.86 22.08
C TYR A 239 5.02 19.35 23.39
N GLN A 240 5.99 20.26 23.29
CA GLN A 240 6.52 20.98 24.44
C GLN A 240 5.51 22.05 24.87
N VAL A 241 5.08 22.00 26.13
CA VAL A 241 4.18 22.98 26.75
C VAL A 241 4.74 23.34 28.12
N ASP A 242 4.97 24.62 28.38
CA ASP A 242 5.56 25.10 29.63
C ASP A 242 6.89 24.39 29.99
N GLY A 243 7.70 24.06 28.98
CA GLY A 243 8.99 23.37 29.14
C GLY A 243 8.90 21.86 29.46
N ALA A 244 7.73 21.25 29.32
CA ALA A 244 7.52 19.81 29.47
C ALA A 244 6.83 19.18 28.26
N GLU A 245 7.23 17.96 27.91
CA GLU A 245 6.56 17.17 26.87
C GLU A 245 5.16 16.73 27.35
N ARG A 246 4.13 17.05 26.55
CA ARG A 246 2.73 16.69 26.82
C ARG A 246 2.17 15.83 25.70
N ASP A 247 1.52 14.73 26.09
CA ASP A 247 0.74 13.87 25.19
C ASP A 247 -0.55 14.60 24.75
N MET A 248 -0.81 14.63 23.45
CA MET A 248 -1.99 15.26 22.86
C MET A 248 -2.64 14.35 21.83
N VAL A 249 -3.97 14.27 21.88
CA VAL A 249 -4.77 13.71 20.78
C VAL A 249 -4.97 14.83 19.76
N VAL A 250 -4.54 14.60 18.52
CA VAL A 250 -4.55 15.60 17.45
C VAL A 250 -5.42 15.15 16.29
N ALA A 251 -5.94 16.14 15.56
CA ALA A 251 -6.81 15.90 14.42
C ALA A 251 -6.67 17.03 13.39
N ALA A 252 -6.36 16.68 12.15
CA ALA A 252 -6.41 17.62 11.03
C ALA A 252 -7.87 17.96 10.71
N ARG A 253 -8.19 19.24 10.60
CA ARG A 253 -9.51 19.69 10.14
C ARG A 253 -9.52 19.68 8.61
N GLU A 254 -10.12 18.66 8.04
CA GLU A 254 -10.14 18.38 6.61
C GLU A 254 -11.50 18.61 5.97
N MET A 255 -11.60 18.47 4.65
CA MET A 255 -12.82 18.76 3.90
C MET A 255 -13.89 17.68 4.06
N ASN A 256 -15.14 18.12 4.10
CA ASN A 256 -16.33 17.27 4.02
C ASN A 256 -17.30 17.84 2.98
N ILE A 257 -17.14 17.40 1.73
CA ILE A 257 -17.98 17.87 0.62
C ILE A 257 -19.45 17.47 0.80
N ASP A 258 -19.71 16.33 1.45
CA ASP A 258 -21.07 15.83 1.70
C ASP A 258 -21.81 16.67 2.74
N GLY A 259 -21.07 17.32 3.65
CA GLY A 259 -21.60 18.24 4.65
C GLY A 259 -21.94 19.64 4.12
N LEU A 260 -21.76 19.91 2.83
CA LEU A 260 -22.26 21.13 2.20
C LEU A 260 -23.79 21.15 2.15
N PRO A 261 -24.45 22.31 2.27
CA PRO A 261 -25.88 22.43 1.95
C PRO A 261 -26.14 22.07 0.49
N ASP A 262 -27.26 21.41 0.18
CA ASP A 262 -27.56 20.96 -1.19
C ASP A 262 -27.56 22.10 -2.23
N ALA A 263 -28.01 23.29 -1.84
CA ALA A 263 -27.95 24.48 -2.68
C ALA A 263 -26.52 24.90 -3.07
N GLN A 264 -25.52 24.49 -2.30
CA GLN A 264 -24.09 24.77 -2.52
C GLN A 264 -23.33 23.59 -3.13
N LYS A 265 -23.95 22.40 -3.28
CA LYS A 265 -23.36 21.22 -3.94
C LYS A 265 -23.39 21.33 -5.47
N ASN A 266 -22.80 22.40 -5.99
CA ASN A 266 -22.57 22.57 -7.42
C ASN A 266 -21.07 22.41 -7.74
N TRP A 267 -20.79 22.13 -9.01
CA TRP A 267 -19.43 21.90 -9.51
C TRP A 267 -18.46 23.01 -9.14
N ALA A 268 -18.87 24.27 -9.31
CA ALA A 268 -18.01 25.41 -9.05
C ALA A 268 -17.59 25.45 -7.58
N ASN A 269 -18.51 25.22 -6.65
CA ASN A 269 -18.20 25.21 -5.23
C ASN A 269 -17.31 24.02 -4.86
N GLN A 270 -17.68 22.81 -5.27
CA GLN A 270 -16.96 21.58 -4.91
C GLN A 270 -15.52 21.55 -5.41
N HIS A 271 -15.26 22.15 -6.58
CA HIS A 271 -13.94 22.07 -7.21
C HIS A 271 -13.13 23.36 -7.18
N THR A 272 -13.73 24.53 -6.87
CA THR A 272 -13.00 25.82 -6.92
C THR A 272 -13.14 26.68 -5.68
N VAL A 273 -14.09 26.40 -4.78
CA VAL A 273 -14.30 27.16 -3.54
C VAL A 273 -13.86 26.35 -2.34
N TYR A 274 -14.37 25.13 -2.20
CA TYR A 274 -14.09 24.23 -1.09
C TYR A 274 -12.89 23.34 -1.39
N THR A 275 -11.70 23.95 -1.45
CA THR A 275 -10.49 23.30 -1.98
C THR A 275 -9.60 22.70 -0.91
N HIS A 276 -9.65 23.16 0.35
CA HIS A 276 -8.67 22.79 1.39
C HIS A 276 -9.26 22.79 2.81
N GLY A 277 -8.75 21.88 3.65
CA GLY A 277 -9.00 21.87 5.09
C GLY A 277 -8.31 23.04 5.79
N TYR A 278 -8.55 23.23 7.10
CA TYR A 278 -7.95 24.35 7.83
C TYR A 278 -7.62 24.03 9.30
N GLY A 279 -6.34 23.82 9.57
CA GLY A 279 -5.78 23.75 10.91
C GLY A 279 -5.73 22.36 11.54
N LEU A 280 -5.02 22.29 12.65
CA LEU A 280 -4.96 21.15 13.56
C LEU A 280 -5.74 21.46 14.82
N ILE A 281 -6.51 20.49 15.31
CA ILE A 281 -7.18 20.50 16.62
C ILE A 281 -6.34 19.61 17.53
N ALA A 282 -6.03 20.06 18.74
CA ALA A 282 -5.26 19.28 19.70
C ALA A 282 -5.91 19.32 21.08
N ALA A 283 -6.08 18.16 21.72
CA ALA A 283 -6.53 18.03 23.10
C ALA A 283 -5.50 17.32 23.96
N TYR A 284 -5.29 17.78 25.19
CA TYR A 284 -4.39 17.12 26.14
C TYR A 284 -4.87 15.71 26.42
N GLY A 285 -4.01 14.72 26.18
CA GLY A 285 -4.36 13.31 26.29
C GLY A 285 -4.73 12.89 27.73
N ASN A 286 -4.15 13.53 28.73
CA ASN A 286 -4.29 13.18 30.14
C ASN A 286 -5.09 14.20 30.98
N GLN A 287 -5.57 15.30 30.37
CA GLN A 287 -6.33 16.31 31.11
C GLN A 287 -7.82 16.21 30.78
N ARG A 288 -8.61 16.23 31.85
CA ARG A 288 -10.06 16.50 31.78
C ARG A 288 -10.43 17.73 32.61
N THR A 289 -9.44 18.38 33.26
CA THR A 289 -9.54 19.66 33.99
C THR A 289 -8.26 20.50 33.82
N GLN A 290 -8.42 21.82 33.70
CA GLN A 290 -7.30 22.77 33.72
C GLN A 290 -6.86 22.96 35.19
N ASP A 291 -5.58 22.72 35.48
CA ASP A 291 -4.89 23.07 36.73
C ASP A 291 -5.53 22.62 38.05
N GLY A 292 -5.34 21.36 38.45
CA GLY A 292 -5.34 20.95 39.87
C GLY A 292 -6.58 21.28 40.71
N LYS A 293 -7.68 21.73 40.10
CA LYS A 293 -8.96 22.02 40.75
C LYS A 293 -9.93 20.88 40.48
N GLU A 294 -10.60 20.44 41.54
CA GLU A 294 -11.71 19.50 41.47
C GLU A 294 -12.75 19.97 40.44
N VAL A 295 -13.27 19.01 39.69
CA VAL A 295 -14.32 19.20 38.68
C VAL A 295 -15.57 19.80 39.34
N THR A 296 -15.91 21.03 38.99
CA THR A 296 -17.28 21.59 39.15
C THR A 296 -18.02 21.73 37.81
N SER A 297 -17.63 20.98 36.77
CA SER A 297 -18.39 20.89 35.51
C SER A 297 -18.51 19.42 35.09
N GLY A 298 -19.68 18.83 35.33
CA GLY A 298 -19.95 17.39 35.22
C GLY A 298 -20.05 16.80 33.80
N ASP A 299 -19.20 17.21 32.85
CA ASP A 299 -19.48 17.02 31.42
C ASP A 299 -18.48 16.08 30.71
N GLY A 300 -17.32 15.79 31.31
CA GLY A 300 -16.36 14.80 30.79
C GLY A 300 -15.70 15.12 29.44
N GLN A 301 -15.81 16.36 28.95
CA GLN A 301 -15.31 16.81 27.64
C GLN A 301 -13.77 16.92 27.58
N PRO A 302 -13.16 16.81 26.38
CA PRO A 302 -11.73 17.05 26.18
C PRO A 302 -11.30 18.49 26.49
N ILE A 303 -10.07 18.67 26.96
CA ILE A 303 -9.44 20.00 27.09
C ILE A 303 -8.53 20.23 25.90
N PHE A 304 -8.87 21.23 25.11
CA PHE A 304 -8.13 21.56 23.90
C PHE A 304 -6.92 22.45 24.18
N ALA A 305 -5.74 21.99 23.74
CA ALA A 305 -4.51 22.76 23.65
C ALA A 305 -4.47 23.64 22.40
N GLU A 306 -5.08 23.20 21.30
CA GLU A 306 -5.26 23.94 20.05
C GLU A 306 -6.72 23.80 19.60
N ASN A 307 -7.42 24.93 19.42
CA ASN A 307 -8.85 24.94 19.15
C ASN A 307 -9.25 26.10 18.23
N SER A 308 -10.55 26.26 17.99
CA SER A 308 -11.10 27.36 17.19
C SER A 308 -10.81 27.29 15.68
N LEU A 309 -11.42 28.20 14.93
CA LEU A 309 -11.20 28.42 13.50
C LEU A 309 -11.27 29.94 13.23
N PRO A 310 -10.15 30.59 12.83
CA PRO A 310 -8.79 30.06 12.74
C PRO A 310 -8.27 29.43 14.05
N PRO A 311 -7.36 28.43 13.98
CA PRO A 311 -6.77 27.79 15.15
C PRO A 311 -6.08 28.79 16.09
N LYS A 312 -6.25 28.57 17.39
CA LYS A 312 -5.65 29.31 18.48
C LYS A 312 -5.28 28.34 19.60
N GLY A 313 -4.10 28.51 20.18
CA GLY A 313 -3.65 27.66 21.28
C GLY A 313 -2.14 27.53 21.33
N VAL A 314 -1.68 26.43 21.91
CA VAL A 314 -0.26 26.12 22.13
C VAL A 314 0.52 26.06 20.83
N LEU A 315 -0.06 25.50 19.76
CA LEU A 315 0.65 25.27 18.50
C LEU A 315 0.75 26.55 17.65
N THR A 316 -0.21 27.45 17.83
CA THR A 316 -0.21 28.79 17.21
C THR A 316 0.41 29.88 18.08
N GLY A 317 0.62 29.63 19.38
CA GLY A 317 0.93 30.63 20.38
C GLY A 317 2.38 30.71 20.86
N GLU A 318 3.22 29.68 20.70
CA GLU A 318 4.58 29.66 21.27
C GLU A 318 5.68 29.23 20.27
N GLU A 319 6.84 29.88 20.36
CA GLU A 319 8.12 29.52 19.73
C GLU A 319 8.80 28.37 20.49
N ALA A 320 9.76 27.69 19.86
CA ALA A 320 10.47 26.54 20.45
C ALA A 320 11.29 26.86 21.72
N ASP A 321 11.50 28.15 22.03
CA ASP A 321 12.18 28.64 23.22
C ASP A 321 11.23 29.10 24.34
N GLY A 322 9.91 28.90 24.17
CA GLY A 322 8.87 29.29 25.13
C GLY A 322 8.45 30.76 25.06
N THR A 323 8.86 31.50 24.02
CA THR A 323 8.37 32.88 23.80
C THR A 323 7.05 32.89 23.00
N PRO A 324 6.11 33.81 23.27
CA PRO A 324 4.89 33.90 22.48
C PRO A 324 5.18 34.26 21.03
N LYS A 325 4.65 33.48 20.08
CA LYS A 325 4.69 33.78 18.64
C LYS A 325 3.98 35.12 18.38
N PRO A 326 4.58 36.07 17.63
CA PRO A 326 3.90 37.29 17.22
C PRO A 326 2.52 36.97 16.61
N ALA A 327 1.49 37.76 16.93
CA ALA A 327 0.15 37.54 16.40
C ALA A 327 0.19 37.45 14.85
N GLY A 328 -0.19 36.30 14.29
CA GLY A 328 -0.09 36.01 12.86
C GLY A 328 1.14 35.21 12.41
N THR A 329 1.95 34.67 13.34
CA THR A 329 3.13 33.81 13.05
C THR A 329 2.96 32.35 13.47
N GLY A 330 1.71 31.90 13.63
CA GLY A 330 1.39 30.48 13.80
C GLY A 330 1.79 29.62 12.59
N TYR A 331 1.36 28.36 12.58
CA TYR A 331 1.60 27.49 11.42
C TYR A 331 0.67 27.82 10.25
N GLU A 332 1.10 27.50 9.03
CA GLU A 332 0.22 27.55 7.84
C GLU A 332 -0.92 26.56 7.99
N GLY A 333 -2.15 27.08 8.15
CA GLY A 333 -3.32 26.29 8.47
C GLY A 333 -3.94 25.55 7.28
N ARG A 334 -3.70 25.98 6.04
CA ARG A 334 -4.39 25.44 4.86
C ARG A 334 -3.90 24.04 4.51
N ILE A 335 -4.83 23.08 4.51
CA ILE A 335 -4.55 21.66 4.22
C ILE A 335 -5.01 21.34 2.80
N TYR A 336 -4.13 21.58 1.83
CA TYR A 336 -4.33 21.23 0.43
C TYR A 336 -4.02 19.78 0.10
N PHE A 337 -3.41 19.03 1.01
CA PHE A 337 -3.11 17.62 0.83
C PHE A 337 -3.34 16.95 2.16
N GLY A 338 -4.15 15.90 2.18
CA GLY A 338 -4.63 15.26 3.39
C GLY A 338 -5.55 14.08 3.06
N GLU A 339 -5.97 13.37 4.08
CA GLU A 339 -6.70 12.10 3.99
C GLU A 339 -8.13 12.26 3.46
N ASN A 340 -8.81 13.37 3.80
CA ASN A 340 -10.16 13.69 3.33
C ASN A 340 -10.17 14.85 2.31
N SER A 341 -9.14 14.94 1.47
CA SER A 341 -9.12 15.90 0.36
C SER A 341 -10.15 15.54 -0.72
N PRO A 342 -10.80 16.54 -1.38
CA PRO A 342 -11.63 16.28 -2.55
C PRO A 342 -10.86 15.55 -3.66
N ASP A 343 -11.54 14.71 -4.44
CA ASP A 343 -10.97 13.94 -5.56
C ASP A 343 -10.07 14.78 -6.45
N TYR A 344 -10.54 15.99 -6.77
CA TYR A 344 -9.73 17.03 -7.37
C TYR A 344 -10.24 18.43 -7.01
N SER A 345 -9.33 19.40 -7.08
CA SER A 345 -9.65 20.83 -6.98
C SER A 345 -8.88 21.61 -8.04
N ILE A 346 -9.51 22.66 -8.54
CA ILE A 346 -8.93 23.63 -9.46
C ILE A 346 -8.69 24.89 -8.66
N VAL A 347 -7.41 25.24 -8.55
CA VAL A 347 -6.92 26.33 -7.72
C VAL A 347 -6.23 27.39 -8.57
N GLY A 348 -5.96 28.54 -7.97
CA GLY A 348 -5.40 29.69 -8.65
C GLY A 348 -6.45 30.74 -8.96
N LYS A 349 -5.98 31.93 -9.32
CA LYS A 349 -6.82 33.06 -9.68
C LYS A 349 -6.35 33.67 -10.99
N LYS A 350 -7.30 34.25 -11.73
CA LYS A 350 -6.98 35.02 -12.92
C LYS A 350 -6.11 36.22 -12.52
N SER A 351 -5.13 36.57 -13.33
CA SER A 351 -4.38 37.82 -13.15
C SER A 351 -5.31 39.03 -12.94
N GLY A 352 -5.15 39.72 -11.81
CA GLY A 352 -6.00 40.85 -11.38
C GLY A 352 -7.40 40.48 -10.88
N GLY A 353 -7.72 39.19 -10.73
CA GLY A 353 -8.98 38.68 -10.19
C GLY A 353 -9.01 38.57 -8.67
N ASN A 354 -10.20 38.29 -8.14
CA ASN A 354 -10.43 38.07 -6.70
C ASN A 354 -10.07 36.63 -6.30
N ASP A 355 -9.73 36.45 -5.04
CA ASP A 355 -9.57 35.15 -4.40
C ASP A 355 -10.93 34.44 -4.33
N VAL A 356 -10.95 33.16 -4.69
CA VAL A 356 -12.18 32.37 -4.87
C VAL A 356 -12.28 31.21 -3.87
N GLU A 357 -11.15 30.71 -3.40
CA GLU A 357 -11.09 29.59 -2.47
C GLU A 357 -11.53 30.09 -1.10
N LEU A 358 -12.40 29.33 -0.42
CA LEU A 358 -12.83 29.66 0.94
C LEU A 358 -11.69 29.36 1.90
N ASP A 359 -11.30 30.34 2.71
CA ASP A 359 -10.19 30.22 3.65
C ASP A 359 -10.69 29.93 5.07
N VAL A 360 -11.26 30.94 5.74
CA VAL A 360 -11.90 30.77 7.05
C VAL A 360 -13.28 31.41 7.07
N PRO A 361 -14.25 30.76 7.73
CA PRO A 361 -15.56 31.34 7.96
C PRO A 361 -15.48 32.53 8.92
N GLN A 362 -16.32 33.52 8.68
CA GLN A 362 -16.47 34.71 9.51
C GLN A 362 -16.85 34.40 10.98
N GLY A 363 -16.16 35.07 11.92
CA GLY A 363 -16.58 35.21 13.31
C GLY A 363 -17.53 36.40 13.53
N GLU A 364 -18.33 36.36 14.61
CA GLU A 364 -19.32 37.39 14.93
C GLU A 364 -18.69 38.80 14.98
N GLY A 365 -19.12 39.72 14.10
CA GLY A 365 -18.76 41.14 14.24
C GLY A 365 -18.80 42.04 13.00
N THR A 366 -18.82 41.54 11.76
CA THR A 366 -18.87 42.43 10.58
C THR A 366 -19.60 41.77 9.41
N PRO A 367 -20.91 41.94 9.21
CA PRO A 367 -21.66 41.21 8.18
C PRO A 367 -21.07 41.42 6.77
N GLY A 368 -20.66 40.36 6.06
CA GLY A 368 -20.56 40.42 4.60
C GLY A 368 -19.51 39.59 3.86
N GLU A 369 -18.35 39.24 4.44
CA GLU A 369 -17.28 38.58 3.66
C GLU A 369 -16.59 37.46 4.44
N SER A 370 -16.77 36.21 3.96
CA SER A 370 -15.85 35.11 4.30
C SER A 370 -14.45 35.47 3.81
N GLN A 371 -13.41 35.10 4.57
CA GLN A 371 -12.05 35.27 4.05
C GLN A 371 -11.85 34.28 2.91
N THR A 372 -11.39 34.78 1.76
CA THR A 372 -11.00 33.96 0.62
C THR A 372 -9.49 33.99 0.46
N SER A 373 -8.96 32.93 -0.14
CA SER A 373 -7.54 32.76 -0.42
C SER A 373 -7.34 32.25 -1.84
N THR A 374 -6.08 32.22 -2.25
CA THR A 374 -5.64 31.58 -3.49
C THR A 374 -4.43 30.72 -3.19
N TYR A 375 -4.43 29.49 -3.70
CA TYR A 375 -3.30 28.59 -3.60
C TYR A 375 -2.02 29.21 -4.18
N ASP A 376 -1.01 29.35 -3.34
CA ASP A 376 0.32 29.85 -3.67
C ASP A 376 1.39 28.73 -3.67
N GLY A 377 0.98 27.49 -3.44
CA GLY A 377 1.87 26.35 -3.36
C GLY A 377 2.47 25.93 -4.71
N LYS A 378 3.56 25.16 -4.62
CA LYS A 378 4.29 24.64 -5.79
C LYS A 378 3.65 23.39 -6.41
N GLY A 379 2.75 22.72 -5.70
CA GLY A 379 2.10 21.50 -6.16
C GLY A 379 1.05 21.77 -7.26
N GLY A 380 0.56 20.68 -7.86
CA GLY A 380 -0.46 20.73 -8.91
C GLY A 380 0.09 20.73 -10.32
N VAL A 381 -0.80 20.46 -11.28
CA VAL A 381 -0.50 20.48 -12.72
C VAL A 381 -1.20 21.67 -13.35
N GLU A 382 -0.51 22.42 -14.19
CA GLU A 382 -1.11 23.55 -14.93
C GLU A 382 -2.21 23.05 -15.87
N VAL A 383 -3.41 23.62 -15.77
CA VAL A 383 -4.59 23.23 -16.56
C VAL A 383 -5.14 24.38 -17.41
N GLY A 384 -4.35 25.44 -17.59
CA GLY A 384 -4.77 26.63 -18.32
C GLY A 384 -5.06 26.43 -19.81
N GLY A 385 -4.32 25.52 -20.45
CA GLY A 385 -4.44 25.24 -21.88
C GLY A 385 -5.67 24.41 -22.25
N ILE A 386 -6.33 24.74 -23.36
CA ILE A 386 -7.55 24.05 -23.83
C ILE A 386 -7.34 22.54 -24.04
N PHE A 387 -6.16 22.13 -24.51
CA PHE A 387 -5.81 20.72 -24.70
C PHE A 387 -5.69 19.98 -23.36
N THR A 388 -5.01 20.57 -22.37
CA THR A 388 -4.87 20.00 -21.03
C THR A 388 -6.21 19.89 -20.33
N LYS A 389 -7.08 20.92 -20.45
CA LYS A 389 -8.46 20.87 -19.95
C LYS A 389 -9.24 19.70 -20.55
N LEU A 390 -9.13 19.49 -21.87
CA LEU A 390 -9.83 18.38 -22.54
C LEU A 390 -9.33 17.01 -22.05
N LEU A 391 -8.02 16.83 -21.87
CA LEU A 391 -7.46 15.59 -21.34
C LEU A 391 -7.95 15.30 -19.92
N TYR A 392 -7.96 16.31 -19.04
CA TYR A 392 -8.49 16.15 -17.68
C TYR A 392 -10.01 15.96 -17.66
N ALA A 393 -10.75 16.61 -18.56
CA ALA A 393 -12.19 16.38 -18.70
C ALA A 393 -12.50 14.92 -19.08
N VAL A 394 -11.68 14.31 -19.95
CA VAL A 394 -11.81 12.87 -20.27
C VAL A 394 -11.37 12.00 -19.09
N LYS A 395 -10.22 12.31 -18.46
CA LYS A 395 -9.68 11.54 -17.33
C LYS A 395 -10.64 11.49 -16.13
N LEU A 396 -11.23 12.63 -15.80
CA LEU A 396 -12.11 12.81 -14.63
C LEU A 396 -13.59 12.63 -14.98
N GLY A 397 -13.93 12.47 -16.26
CA GLY A 397 -15.32 12.41 -16.73
C GLY A 397 -16.10 13.71 -16.52
N ASP A 398 -15.42 14.86 -16.45
CA ASP A 398 -16.01 16.14 -16.08
C ASP A 398 -15.89 17.21 -17.18
N PRO A 399 -16.98 17.49 -17.93
CA PRO A 399 -16.95 18.49 -19.01
C PRO A 399 -16.88 19.93 -18.48
N ASN A 400 -17.25 20.20 -17.22
CA ASN A 400 -17.25 21.57 -16.67
C ASN A 400 -15.84 22.14 -16.56
N MET A 401 -14.81 21.28 -16.51
CA MET A 401 -13.40 21.65 -16.61
C MET A 401 -13.08 22.51 -17.85
N VAL A 402 -13.77 22.24 -18.97
CA VAL A 402 -13.58 22.98 -20.24
C VAL A 402 -14.55 24.16 -20.33
N LEU A 403 -15.77 24.00 -19.82
CA LEU A 403 -16.87 24.95 -20.01
C LEU A 403 -16.86 26.09 -18.99
N SER A 404 -16.28 25.88 -17.81
CA SER A 404 -16.31 26.86 -16.72
C SER A 404 -15.25 27.94 -16.90
N SER A 405 -15.68 29.21 -16.76
CA SER A 405 -14.77 30.37 -16.72
C SER A 405 -13.91 30.42 -15.46
N ARG A 406 -14.19 29.57 -14.45
CA ARG A 406 -13.35 29.42 -13.26
C ARG A 406 -12.03 28.70 -13.56
N VAL A 407 -11.94 27.99 -14.68
CA VAL A 407 -10.69 27.40 -15.15
C VAL A 407 -10.08 28.36 -16.17
N HIS A 408 -8.98 28.99 -15.81
CA HIS A 408 -8.28 30.00 -16.62
C HIS A 408 -6.81 29.63 -16.80
N GLU A 409 -6.06 30.48 -17.50
CA GLU A 409 -4.66 30.21 -17.88
C GLU A 409 -3.75 29.95 -16.67
N ASP A 410 -3.95 30.69 -15.57
CA ASP A 410 -3.19 30.53 -14.32
C ASP A 410 -3.71 29.39 -13.41
N SER A 411 -4.70 28.60 -13.83
CA SER A 411 -5.27 27.56 -12.98
C SER A 411 -4.37 26.33 -12.90
N LYS A 412 -4.30 25.75 -11.70
CA LYS A 412 -3.70 24.43 -11.45
C LYS A 412 -4.77 23.44 -11.01
N ILE A 413 -4.61 22.19 -11.40
CA ILE A 413 -5.41 21.09 -10.87
C ILE A 413 -4.60 20.34 -9.80
N LEU A 414 -5.20 20.16 -8.64
CA LEU A 414 -4.74 19.32 -7.54
C LEU A 414 -5.56 18.03 -7.55
N TYR A 415 -4.89 16.89 -7.64
CA TYR A 415 -5.48 15.54 -7.58
C TYR A 415 -4.43 14.59 -6.98
N ASP A 416 -4.81 13.37 -6.63
CA ASP A 416 -3.96 12.43 -5.88
C ASP A 416 -3.45 13.08 -4.58
N ARG A 417 -4.39 13.49 -3.72
CA ARG A 417 -4.09 14.41 -2.61
C ARG A 417 -3.82 13.73 -1.27
N SER A 418 -4.19 12.45 -1.15
CA SER A 418 -3.91 11.63 0.02
C SER A 418 -2.39 11.46 0.21
N PRO A 419 -1.82 11.77 1.38
CA PRO A 419 -0.40 11.57 1.67
C PRO A 419 0.07 10.14 1.34
N ARG A 420 -0.73 9.14 1.73
CA ARG A 420 -0.47 7.72 1.50
C ARG A 420 -0.41 7.38 0.01
N GLU A 421 -1.42 7.80 -0.74
CA GLU A 421 -1.49 7.52 -2.19
C GLU A 421 -0.30 8.15 -2.92
N ARG A 422 0.10 9.36 -2.52
CA ARG A 422 1.24 10.07 -3.11
C ARG A 422 2.56 9.35 -2.87
N VAL A 423 2.79 8.88 -1.64
CA VAL A 423 3.98 8.09 -1.32
C VAL A 423 3.99 6.79 -2.13
N GLN A 424 2.87 6.08 -2.21
CA GLN A 424 2.76 4.82 -2.96
C GLN A 424 2.95 5.01 -4.48
N LYS A 425 2.53 6.14 -5.06
CA LYS A 425 2.77 6.44 -6.48
C LYS A 425 4.23 6.68 -6.80
N VAL A 426 4.99 7.28 -5.88
CA VAL A 426 6.44 7.55 -6.06
C VAL A 426 7.29 6.34 -5.68
N ALA A 427 6.88 5.60 -4.66
CA ALA A 427 7.58 4.45 -4.09
C ALA A 427 6.63 3.24 -3.95
N PRO A 428 6.19 2.61 -5.05
CA PRO A 428 5.22 1.51 -5.03
C PRO A 428 5.75 0.23 -4.36
N TRP A 429 7.06 0.15 -4.07
CA TRP A 429 7.67 -0.95 -3.34
C TRP A 429 7.57 -0.81 -1.81
N LEU A 430 7.10 0.34 -1.29
CA LEU A 430 6.86 0.53 0.12
C LEU A 430 5.43 0.10 0.48
N THR A 431 5.31 -0.74 1.50
CA THR A 431 4.07 -0.95 2.23
C THR A 431 3.93 0.17 3.25
N VAL A 432 3.18 1.20 2.85
CA VAL A 432 2.89 2.38 3.69
C VAL A 432 1.76 2.05 4.65
N ASP A 433 1.88 2.54 5.89
CA ASP A 433 0.83 2.49 6.91
C ASP A 433 -0.51 3.02 6.37
N SER A 434 -1.60 2.54 6.96
CA SER A 434 -2.95 2.99 6.65
C SER A 434 -3.25 4.40 7.10
N ASP A 435 -2.64 4.85 8.20
CA ASP A 435 -2.98 6.10 8.89
C ASP A 435 -1.82 7.10 8.75
N ALA A 436 -2.10 8.33 8.34
CA ALA A 436 -1.09 9.37 8.17
C ALA A 436 -1.15 10.36 9.33
N LEU A 437 -0.10 10.43 10.15
CA LEU A 437 -0.03 11.32 11.30
C LEU A 437 0.14 12.79 10.86
N PRO A 438 -0.80 13.71 11.14
CA PRO A 438 -0.59 15.14 10.95
C PRO A 438 0.15 15.73 12.15
N ALA A 439 1.26 16.44 11.89
CA ALA A 439 2.05 17.11 12.92
C ALA A 439 2.38 18.55 12.50
N VAL A 440 2.48 19.46 13.47
CA VAL A 440 2.97 20.83 13.22
C VAL A 440 4.49 20.85 13.38
N VAL A 441 5.20 21.00 12.27
CA VAL A 441 6.68 21.05 12.22
C VAL A 441 7.11 22.30 11.44
N ASP A 442 8.01 23.09 12.02
CA ASP A 442 8.57 24.30 11.40
C ASP A 442 7.51 25.25 10.80
N GLY A 443 6.39 25.43 11.52
CA GLY A 443 5.30 26.32 11.10
C GLY A 443 4.44 25.76 9.97
N LYS A 444 4.46 24.46 9.71
CA LYS A 444 3.62 23.80 8.70
C LYS A 444 3.00 22.52 9.24
N ILE A 445 1.80 22.19 8.76
CA ILE A 445 1.27 20.84 8.93
C ILE A 445 2.00 19.92 7.95
N VAL A 446 2.67 18.90 8.49
CA VAL A 446 3.32 17.84 7.74
C VAL A 446 2.62 16.52 8.03
N TRP A 447 2.60 15.63 7.04
CA TRP A 447 2.08 14.29 7.19
C TRP A 447 3.25 13.33 7.32
N ILE A 448 3.27 12.59 8.43
CA ILE A 448 4.28 11.58 8.73
C ILE A 448 3.64 10.22 8.43
N LEU A 449 4.33 9.42 7.61
CA LEU A 449 3.87 8.09 7.24
C LEU A 449 5.00 7.09 7.43
N ASP A 450 4.71 6.03 8.18
CA ASP A 450 5.59 4.90 8.28
C ASP A 450 5.48 4.02 7.03
N GLY A 451 6.63 3.55 6.56
CA GLY A 451 6.74 2.77 5.34
C GLY A 451 7.73 1.62 5.51
N TYR A 452 7.27 0.41 5.20
CA TYR A 452 8.05 -0.81 5.35
C TYR A 452 8.32 -1.45 3.99
N THR A 453 9.51 -1.98 3.80
CA THR A 453 9.77 -2.95 2.73
C THR A 453 9.49 -4.35 3.26
N VAL A 454 8.52 -5.03 2.67
CA VAL A 454 8.15 -6.39 3.07
C VAL A 454 8.60 -7.41 2.03
N THR A 455 8.89 -8.64 2.47
CA THR A 455 9.18 -9.75 1.57
C THR A 455 8.64 -11.05 2.12
N ASP A 456 8.08 -11.86 1.22
CA ASP A 456 7.67 -13.24 1.51
C ASP A 456 8.73 -14.25 1.02
N LYS A 457 9.95 -13.81 0.70
CA LYS A 457 10.97 -14.63 0.05
C LYS A 457 12.14 -15.03 0.95
N PHE A 458 12.05 -14.79 2.26
CA PHE A 458 13.07 -15.29 3.19
C PHE A 458 12.96 -16.83 3.27
N PRO A 459 14.04 -17.58 2.93
CA PRO A 459 13.96 -19.03 2.82
C PRO A 459 13.75 -19.68 4.20
N LEU A 460 12.80 -20.61 4.26
CA LEU A 460 12.43 -21.42 5.42
C LEU A 460 11.90 -20.62 6.62
N SER A 461 11.62 -19.33 6.47
CA SER A 461 10.95 -18.55 7.52
C SER A 461 9.44 -18.72 7.44
N GLU A 462 8.80 -18.84 8.59
CA GLU A 462 7.35 -18.84 8.67
C GLU A 462 6.77 -17.48 8.26
N LYS A 463 5.77 -17.53 7.37
CA LYS A 463 5.04 -16.35 6.90
C LYS A 463 3.84 -16.09 7.80
N ARG A 464 3.64 -14.83 8.15
CA ARG A 464 2.44 -14.33 8.84
C ARG A 464 2.00 -13.03 8.19
N SER A 465 0.70 -12.76 8.25
CA SER A 465 0.16 -11.48 7.82
C SER A 465 0.65 -10.40 8.77
N LEU A 466 1.17 -9.29 8.24
CA LEU A 466 1.53 -8.13 9.05
C LEU A 466 0.30 -7.63 9.82
N GLN A 467 -0.85 -7.54 9.14
CA GLN A 467 -2.10 -7.11 9.74
C GLN A 467 -2.53 -8.00 10.91
N GLU A 468 -2.41 -9.33 10.80
CA GLU A 468 -2.75 -10.25 11.90
C GLU A 468 -1.76 -10.15 13.08
N MET A 469 -0.52 -9.73 12.83
CA MET A 469 0.49 -9.56 13.87
C MET A 469 0.37 -8.21 14.61
N THR A 470 -0.25 -7.21 13.99
CA THR A 470 -0.36 -5.85 14.53
C THR A 470 -1.79 -5.43 14.91
N SER A 471 -2.81 -6.21 14.55
CA SER A 471 -4.20 -6.07 15.04
C SER A 471 -4.36 -6.71 16.42
#